data_AF-A0A9Y2P3K7-F1
#
_entry.id   AF-A0A9Y2P3K7-F1
#
_cell.length_a   1.000
_cell.length_b   1.000
_cell.length_c   1.000
_cell.angle_alpha   90.00
_cell.angle_beta   90.00
_cell.angle_gamma   90.00
#
_symmetry.space_group_name_H-M   'P 1'
#
loop_
_entity.id
_entity.type
_entity.pdbx_description
1 polymer ?
#
loop_
_entity_poly.entity_id
_entity_poly.type
_entity_poly.pdbx_seq_one_letter_code
_entity_poly.pdbx_strand_id
1 'polypeptide(L)'
;MTAVFRIICVLLLSVSPALAQADSRRIALVMGMSDYQTLPALDNTKNDAVAMAATLERIGFDVTLSVDAGVAEVERLLEDFSFRSEVADLALIYFAGHGIEVQGENFLIPVDASVTSNLDVQRQSMSLKRLLAAVDRARTMRIVILDSCRNNPLGDAIALTNDTVESADAEGTRGGGGGMAAANPDRGTLVAFAARDGQVALDGNGNNSPYALALMEKMAEPGLEISLMFRQVRDSVLRQTGNLQEPHTYGSLTGVPFYMAGATEGQVDVASVEPIDGWASLRSDQEDQLLALADQGDTRSMLGLAYIRLNPNEGRFDPKAAVAFLQTASDAGSPEAQFELAKLYERGTGVAVDHPRALTLYRAAAEQDFADAINDLGFLHYQGGLGLPADPQKALTFFERAADLRHPQAQFNFAALIDDGLIANKGPDDSAYYLYQALRSGSADVLDLLSDRPTMFTGETRRALQTMLKKNDFYQGSIDGDFGPGTQRGIRRAYGIEE
;
A
#
# COMPACT_ATOMS: atom_id res chain seq x y z
N MET A 1 26.92 3.17 -67.22
CA MET A 1 26.44 2.55 -65.96
C MET A 1 27.39 3.00 -64.85
N THR A 2 27.48 4.28 -64.45
CA THR A 2 26.43 5.25 -64.00
C THR A 2 25.51 4.60 -62.95
N ALA A 3 25.64 4.84 -61.63
CA ALA A 3 25.70 6.07 -60.80
C ALA A 3 24.32 6.55 -60.29
N VAL A 4 24.34 7.31 -59.17
CA VAL A 4 23.26 8.12 -58.50
C VAL A 4 22.43 7.40 -57.40
N PHE A 5 21.98 8.01 -56.27
CA PHE A 5 22.56 9.04 -55.35
C PHE A 5 21.67 9.29 -54.08
N ARG A 6 22.22 9.16 -52.85
CA ARG A 6 21.66 9.73 -51.57
C ARG A 6 20.27 9.16 -51.12
N ILE A 7 19.75 9.31 -49.90
CA ILE A 7 19.71 10.46 -48.95
C ILE A 7 19.85 10.03 -47.48
N ILE A 8 20.60 10.83 -46.73
CA ILE A 8 20.60 10.89 -45.26
C ILE A 8 19.51 11.88 -44.84
N CYS A 9 18.54 11.46 -44.03
CA CYS A 9 17.63 12.38 -43.33
C CYS A 9 18.09 12.55 -41.89
N VAL A 10 18.70 13.71 -41.59
CA VAL A 10 18.87 14.18 -40.21
C VAL A 10 17.51 14.63 -39.70
N LEU A 11 16.90 13.84 -38.82
CA LEU A 11 15.75 14.28 -38.04
C LEU A 11 16.29 15.01 -36.80
N LEU A 12 16.27 16.33 -36.86
CA LEU A 12 16.38 17.19 -35.68
C LEU A 12 15.16 16.94 -34.80
N LEU A 13 15.29 16.01 -33.84
CA LEU A 13 14.37 15.92 -32.71
C LEU A 13 14.55 17.20 -31.88
N SER A 14 13.63 18.14 -32.10
CA SER A 14 13.40 19.22 -31.16
C SER A 14 12.99 18.60 -29.82
N VAL A 15 13.91 18.64 -28.85
CA VAL A 15 13.59 18.35 -27.44
C VAL A 15 12.71 19.49 -26.96
N SER A 16 11.40 19.35 -27.18
CA SER A 16 10.42 20.03 -26.34
C SER A 16 10.67 19.56 -24.91
N PRO A 17 10.73 20.45 -23.90
CA PRO A 17 10.66 19.99 -22.54
C PRO A 17 9.35 19.24 -22.39
N ALA A 18 9.42 17.97 -22.00
CA ALA A 18 8.24 17.27 -21.52
C ALA A 18 7.76 18.07 -20.30
N LEU A 19 6.60 18.73 -20.42
CA LEU A 19 5.86 19.12 -19.23
C LEU A 19 5.66 17.83 -18.45
N ALA A 20 6.08 17.81 -17.18
CA ALA A 20 5.89 16.68 -16.31
C ALA A 20 4.38 16.44 -16.17
N GLN A 21 3.87 15.53 -16.99
CA GLN A 21 2.51 15.03 -16.88
C GLN A 21 2.47 14.27 -15.57
N ALA A 22 1.53 14.62 -14.69
CA ALA A 22 1.37 13.92 -13.41
C ALA A 22 1.26 12.42 -13.70
N ASP A 23 2.11 11.62 -13.06
CA ASP A 23 2.05 10.18 -13.21
C ASP A 23 0.78 9.70 -12.50
N SER A 24 -0.25 9.33 -13.27
CA SER A 24 -1.58 8.96 -12.79
C SER A 24 -1.57 7.77 -11.83
N ARG A 25 -0.40 7.12 -11.67
CA ARG A 25 -0.14 6.05 -10.73
C ARG A 25 0.19 6.53 -9.31
N ARG A 26 0.35 7.85 -9.08
CA ARG A 26 0.55 8.45 -7.75
C ARG A 26 -0.57 9.43 -7.45
N ILE A 27 -1.57 9.01 -6.68
CA ILE A 27 -2.74 9.85 -6.36
C ILE A 27 -2.74 10.27 -4.89
N ALA A 28 -3.24 11.48 -4.60
CA ALA A 28 -3.50 11.92 -3.24
C ALA A 28 -4.84 12.63 -3.06
N LEU A 29 -5.54 12.32 -1.97
CA LEU A 29 -6.68 13.09 -1.45
C LEU A 29 -6.21 13.88 -0.24
N VAL A 30 -6.29 15.20 -0.32
CA VAL A 30 -5.82 16.11 0.75
C VAL A 30 -7.01 16.89 1.27
N MET A 31 -7.30 16.74 2.57
CA MET A 31 -8.45 17.34 3.24
C MET A 31 -8.00 18.23 4.40
N GLY A 32 -8.47 19.48 4.42
CA GLY A 32 -8.26 20.42 5.53
C GLY A 32 -9.58 20.95 6.08
N MET A 33 -9.86 20.74 7.35
CA MET A 33 -11.10 21.17 8.02
C MET A 33 -10.78 22.25 9.05
N SER A 34 -11.29 23.46 8.85
CA SER A 34 -10.94 24.67 9.61
C SER A 34 -12.19 25.40 10.12
N ASP A 35 -13.14 25.72 9.24
CA ASP A 35 -14.33 26.54 9.55
C ASP A 35 -15.52 25.71 10.05
N TYR A 36 -15.36 25.12 11.25
CA TYR A 36 -16.34 24.25 11.88
C TYR A 36 -17.62 24.99 12.33
N GLN A 37 -18.79 24.45 11.99
CA GLN A 37 -20.09 25.04 12.36
C GLN A 37 -20.44 24.86 13.85
N THR A 38 -19.99 23.77 14.47
CA THR A 38 -20.36 23.40 15.87
C THR A 38 -19.17 23.16 16.80
N LEU A 39 -17.95 23.07 16.26
CA LEU A 39 -16.71 22.87 17.00
C LEU A 39 -15.83 24.13 16.92
N PRO A 40 -14.82 24.29 17.80
CA PRO A 40 -13.85 25.36 17.66
C PRO A 40 -13.13 25.29 16.31
N ALA A 41 -12.95 26.43 15.65
CA ALA A 41 -12.14 26.52 14.45
C ALA A 41 -10.68 26.13 14.71
N LEU A 42 -9.99 25.67 13.67
CA LEU A 42 -8.55 25.39 13.67
C LEU A 42 -7.91 26.29 12.60
N ASP A 43 -6.93 27.10 12.99
CA ASP A 43 -6.46 28.20 12.15
C ASP A 43 -5.50 27.70 11.05
N ASN A 44 -4.72 26.65 11.32
CA ASN A 44 -3.66 26.18 10.41
C ASN A 44 -4.03 24.98 9.54
N THR A 45 -4.99 24.13 9.91
CA THR A 45 -5.36 22.92 9.13
C THR A 45 -5.64 23.16 7.65
N LYS A 46 -6.23 24.32 7.32
CA LYS A 46 -6.46 24.80 5.95
C LYS A 46 -5.16 25.13 5.23
N ASN A 47 -4.24 25.83 5.89
CA ASN A 47 -2.92 26.17 5.36
C ASN A 47 -2.07 24.90 5.19
N ASP A 48 -2.19 23.94 6.11
CA ASP A 48 -1.52 22.65 6.07
C ASP A 48 -1.98 21.81 4.89
N ALA A 49 -3.30 21.69 4.67
CA ALA A 49 -3.85 20.99 3.50
C ALA A 49 -3.41 21.65 2.18
N VAL A 50 -3.48 22.98 2.06
CA VAL A 50 -3.05 23.70 0.85
C VAL A 50 -1.54 23.53 0.59
N ALA A 51 -0.70 23.65 1.61
CA ALA A 51 0.75 23.51 1.47
C ALA A 51 1.18 22.05 1.22
N MET A 52 0.48 21.09 1.83
CA MET A 52 0.69 19.66 1.61
C MET A 52 0.31 19.26 0.19
N ALA A 53 -0.82 19.74 -0.33
CA ALA A 53 -1.23 19.52 -1.72
C ALA A 53 -0.18 20.04 -2.71
N ALA A 54 0.26 21.30 -2.57
CA ALA A 54 1.31 21.87 -3.41
C ALA A 54 2.66 21.12 -3.29
N THR A 55 2.96 20.55 -2.12
CA THR A 55 4.15 19.71 -1.91
C THR A 55 4.04 18.37 -2.63
N LEU A 56 2.88 17.71 -2.55
CA LEU A 56 2.56 16.46 -3.23
C LEU A 56 2.57 16.62 -4.76
N GLU A 57 1.93 17.65 -5.30
CA GLU A 57 1.97 18.01 -6.72
C GLU A 57 3.41 18.18 -7.22
N ARG A 58 4.23 18.93 -6.48
CA ARG A 58 5.64 19.19 -6.82
C ARG A 58 6.51 17.92 -6.83
N ILE A 59 6.17 16.90 -6.04
CA ILE A 59 6.87 15.60 -6.06
C ILE A 59 6.18 14.56 -6.96
N GLY A 60 5.22 14.99 -7.79
CA GLY A 60 4.65 14.20 -8.88
C GLY A 60 3.44 13.36 -8.51
N PHE A 61 2.58 13.82 -7.60
CA PHE A 61 1.25 13.26 -7.38
C PHE A 61 0.19 14.00 -8.20
N ASP A 62 -0.84 13.28 -8.64
CA ASP A 62 -2.15 13.81 -8.99
C ASP A 62 -2.95 14.05 -7.70
N VAL A 63 -3.22 15.32 -7.37
CA VAL A 63 -3.79 15.72 -6.07
C VAL A 63 -5.22 16.23 -6.20
N THR A 64 -6.11 15.65 -5.40
CA THR A 64 -7.45 16.17 -5.14
C THR A 64 -7.46 16.85 -3.78
N LEU A 65 -7.44 18.19 -3.78
CA LEU A 65 -7.55 19.02 -2.57
C LEU A 65 -9.01 19.37 -2.31
N SER A 66 -9.49 19.15 -1.09
CA SER A 66 -10.73 19.73 -0.58
C SER A 66 -10.51 20.39 0.78
N VAL A 67 -11.24 21.47 1.02
CA VAL A 67 -11.09 22.34 2.19
C VAL A 67 -12.47 22.72 2.70
N ASP A 68 -12.68 22.59 4.01
CA ASP A 68 -13.95 22.85 4.68
C ASP A 68 -15.13 22.06 4.08
N ALA A 69 -14.89 20.78 3.75
CA ALA A 69 -15.89 19.89 3.17
C ALA A 69 -16.88 19.35 4.22
N GLY A 70 -18.15 19.30 3.85
CA GLY A 70 -19.20 18.68 4.64
C GLY A 70 -19.35 17.17 4.40
N VAL A 71 -20.12 16.48 5.25
CA VAL A 71 -20.27 15.00 5.24
C VAL A 71 -20.53 14.45 3.82
N ALA A 72 -21.53 14.98 3.13
CA ALA A 72 -21.95 14.50 1.80
C ALA A 72 -20.98 14.86 0.65
N GLU A 73 -19.98 15.71 0.90
CA GLU A 73 -18.87 15.91 -0.03
C GLU A 73 -17.76 14.91 0.22
N VAL A 74 -17.37 14.73 1.48
CA VAL A 74 -16.34 13.76 1.86
C VAL A 74 -16.71 12.35 1.42
N GLU A 75 -17.97 11.93 1.55
CA GLU A 75 -18.40 10.60 1.08
C GLU A 75 -18.17 10.42 -0.43
N ARG A 76 -18.51 11.40 -1.26
CA ARG A 76 -18.22 11.36 -2.71
C ARG A 76 -16.74 11.39 -3.03
N LEU A 77 -15.94 12.17 -2.26
CA LEU A 77 -14.48 12.23 -2.45
C LEU A 77 -13.84 10.87 -2.15
N LEU A 78 -14.29 10.16 -1.11
CA LEU A 78 -13.79 8.82 -0.79
C LEU A 78 -14.24 7.77 -1.81
N GLU A 79 -15.45 7.88 -2.37
CA GLU A 79 -15.94 6.99 -3.44
C GLU A 79 -15.12 7.17 -4.75
N ASP A 80 -14.91 8.41 -5.20
CA ASP A 80 -14.07 8.72 -6.38
C ASP A 80 -12.61 8.26 -6.18
N PHE A 81 -12.04 8.60 -5.02
CA PHE A 81 -10.66 8.26 -4.69
C PHE A 81 -10.46 6.74 -4.57
N SER A 82 -11.42 6.00 -3.99
CA SER A 82 -11.40 4.54 -3.93
C SER A 82 -11.32 3.92 -5.33
N PHE A 83 -12.16 4.37 -6.27
CA PHE A 83 -12.15 3.89 -7.65
C PHE A 83 -10.83 4.21 -8.39
N ARG A 84 -10.30 5.43 -8.21
CA ARG A 84 -8.99 5.83 -8.77
C ARG A 84 -7.82 5.05 -8.16
N SER A 85 -7.92 4.69 -6.87
CA SER A 85 -6.86 3.94 -6.18
C SER A 85 -6.59 2.58 -6.80
N GLU A 86 -7.58 1.92 -7.43
CA GLU A 86 -7.43 0.57 -7.97
C GLU A 86 -6.34 0.40 -9.04
N VAL A 87 -5.88 1.49 -9.67
CA VAL A 87 -4.77 1.48 -10.65
C VAL A 87 -3.56 2.31 -10.21
N ALA A 88 -3.64 2.96 -9.05
CA ALA A 88 -2.53 3.71 -8.51
C ALA A 88 -1.49 2.75 -7.91
N ASP A 89 -0.22 2.96 -8.25
CA ASP A 89 0.91 2.32 -7.56
C ASP A 89 1.02 2.86 -6.13
N LEU A 90 0.65 4.13 -5.93
CA LEU A 90 0.61 4.82 -4.64
C LEU A 90 -0.69 5.62 -4.48
N ALA A 91 -1.45 5.32 -3.42
CA ALA A 91 -2.57 6.15 -2.96
C ALA A 91 -2.28 6.73 -1.57
N LEU A 92 -2.42 8.05 -1.43
CA LEU A 92 -2.22 8.77 -0.17
C LEU A 92 -3.48 9.55 0.23
N ILE A 93 -3.92 9.45 1.48
CA ILE A 93 -4.90 10.37 2.07
C ILE A 93 -4.21 11.19 3.16
N TYR A 94 -4.30 12.51 3.08
CA TYR A 94 -3.91 13.43 4.14
C TYR A 94 -5.17 14.10 4.71
N PHE A 95 -5.31 14.11 6.03
CA PHE A 95 -6.36 14.85 6.71
C PHE A 95 -5.78 15.72 7.82
N ALA A 96 -6.13 17.01 7.82
CA ALA A 96 -5.91 17.94 8.93
C ALA A 96 -7.26 18.46 9.45
N GLY A 97 -7.50 18.38 10.76
CA GLY A 97 -8.80 18.72 11.36
C GLY A 97 -9.03 18.12 12.75
N HIS A 98 -10.26 18.21 13.27
CA HIS A 98 -10.63 17.51 14.52
C HIS A 98 -10.75 16.00 14.30
N GLY A 99 -10.20 15.24 15.25
CA GLY A 99 -10.33 13.79 15.32
C GLY A 99 -10.77 13.34 16.72
N ILE A 100 -11.58 12.29 16.80
CA ILE A 100 -12.05 11.72 18.06
C ILE A 100 -11.91 10.20 18.03
N GLU A 101 -11.53 9.60 19.14
CA GLU A 101 -11.55 8.16 19.31
C GLU A 101 -12.81 7.74 20.08
N VAL A 102 -13.58 6.80 19.53
CA VAL A 102 -14.76 6.22 20.17
C VAL A 102 -14.65 4.70 20.08
N GLN A 103 -14.65 4.03 21.25
CA GLN A 103 -14.57 2.56 21.35
C GLN A 103 -13.35 1.94 20.63
N GLY A 104 -12.21 2.63 20.61
CA GLY A 104 -10.99 2.18 19.93
C GLY A 104 -10.97 2.42 18.42
N GLU A 105 -11.98 3.09 17.86
CA GLU A 105 -12.01 3.51 16.45
C GLU A 105 -11.80 5.03 16.34
N ASN A 106 -10.87 5.43 15.46
CA ASN A 106 -10.58 6.84 15.18
C ASN A 106 -11.58 7.36 14.15
N PHE A 107 -12.19 8.51 14.44
CA PHE A 107 -13.12 9.23 13.58
C PHE A 107 -12.59 10.64 13.30
N LEU A 108 -12.85 11.14 12.10
CA LEU A 108 -12.47 12.45 11.59
C LEU A 108 -13.73 13.25 11.29
N ILE A 109 -13.75 14.52 11.67
CA ILE A 109 -14.99 15.31 11.73
C ILE A 109 -15.04 16.31 10.56
N PRO A 110 -16.01 16.20 9.61
CA PRO A 110 -16.32 17.22 8.60
C PRO A 110 -16.86 18.52 9.23
N VAL A 111 -16.78 19.65 8.51
CA VAL A 111 -17.06 20.97 9.13
C VAL A 111 -18.54 21.21 9.49
N ASP A 112 -19.48 20.52 8.83
CA ASP A 112 -20.92 20.60 9.07
C ASP A 112 -21.45 19.54 10.05
N ALA A 113 -20.59 18.66 10.57
CA ALA A 113 -20.99 17.59 11.48
C ALA A 113 -21.34 18.15 12.88
N SER A 114 -22.58 17.93 13.31
CA SER A 114 -23.09 18.32 14.63
C SER A 114 -22.87 17.21 15.64
N VAL A 115 -21.60 17.04 16.05
CA VAL A 115 -21.17 15.96 16.94
C VAL A 115 -21.43 16.31 18.41
N THR A 116 -22.53 15.81 18.99
CA THR A 116 -22.89 16.05 20.40
C THR A 116 -23.03 14.76 21.24
N SER A 117 -22.98 13.59 20.59
CA SER A 117 -23.03 12.28 21.24
C SER A 117 -22.19 11.25 20.47
N ASN A 118 -21.86 10.11 21.09
CA ASN A 118 -21.19 8.99 20.41
C ASN A 118 -21.95 8.48 19.17
N LEU A 119 -23.28 8.58 19.17
CA LEU A 119 -24.11 8.20 18.03
C LEU A 119 -23.98 9.20 16.88
N ASP A 120 -23.77 10.49 17.18
CA ASP A 120 -23.51 11.52 16.17
C ASP A 120 -22.13 11.34 15.55
N VAL A 121 -21.10 11.00 16.35
CA VAL A 121 -19.76 10.63 15.83
C VAL A 121 -19.90 9.54 14.77
N GLN A 122 -20.57 8.43 15.10
CA GLN A 122 -20.73 7.29 14.19
C GLN A 122 -21.55 7.59 12.93
N ARG A 123 -22.41 8.62 12.95
CA ARG A 123 -23.31 8.98 11.83
C ARG A 123 -22.80 10.13 10.96
N GLN A 124 -22.02 11.04 11.53
CA GLN A 124 -21.65 12.31 10.91
C GLN A 124 -20.12 12.48 10.74
N SER A 125 -19.31 11.51 11.18
CA SER A 125 -17.85 11.52 11.04
C SER A 125 -17.35 10.38 10.14
N MET A 126 -16.17 10.53 9.52
CA MET A 126 -15.53 9.43 8.77
C MET A 126 -14.69 8.59 9.72
N SER A 127 -14.78 7.26 9.68
CA SER A 127 -13.85 6.42 10.44
C SER A 127 -12.57 6.11 9.66
N LEU A 128 -11.48 5.83 10.38
CA LEU A 128 -10.22 5.38 9.79
C LEU A 128 -10.40 4.13 8.91
N LYS A 129 -11.35 3.24 9.22
CA LYS A 129 -11.67 2.09 8.37
C LYS A 129 -12.19 2.51 6.99
N ARG A 130 -12.98 3.59 6.88
CA ARG A 130 -13.45 4.12 5.58
C ARG A 130 -12.29 4.71 4.77
N LEU A 131 -11.33 5.37 5.42
CA LEU A 131 -10.11 5.88 4.76
C LEU A 131 -9.23 4.74 4.24
N LEU A 132 -9.01 3.72 5.08
CA LEU A 132 -8.25 2.53 4.72
C LEU A 132 -8.90 1.79 3.54
N ALA A 133 -10.22 1.63 3.55
CA ALA A 133 -10.97 1.05 2.42
C ALA A 133 -10.87 1.89 1.13
N ALA A 134 -10.65 3.21 1.22
CA ALA A 134 -10.47 4.08 0.07
C ALA A 134 -9.03 4.08 -0.50
N VAL A 135 -8.03 3.58 0.24
CA VAL A 135 -6.68 3.31 -0.29
C VAL A 135 -6.45 1.82 -0.61
N ASP A 136 -7.23 0.91 -0.03
CA ASP A 136 -7.03 -0.56 -0.10
C ASP A 136 -6.64 -1.07 -1.49
N ARG A 137 -7.23 -0.55 -2.55
CA ARG A 137 -7.06 -1.13 -3.88
C ARG A 137 -5.78 -0.71 -4.60
N ALA A 138 -5.02 0.27 -4.10
CA ALA A 138 -3.70 0.63 -4.63
C ALA A 138 -2.74 -0.57 -4.69
N ARG A 139 -1.82 -0.55 -5.65
CA ARG A 139 -1.00 -1.71 -6.03
C ARG A 139 0.16 -1.93 -5.08
N THR A 140 0.97 -0.90 -4.86
CA THR A 140 2.21 -1.02 -4.06
C THR A 140 2.05 -0.41 -2.68
N MET A 141 1.62 0.86 -2.59
CA MET A 141 1.61 1.62 -1.34
C MET A 141 0.31 2.35 -1.07
N ARG A 142 -0.10 2.31 0.19
CA ARG A 142 -1.34 2.88 0.73
C ARG A 142 -0.95 3.68 1.97
N ILE A 143 -1.20 4.98 1.95
CA ILE A 143 -0.75 5.88 3.03
C ILE A 143 -1.95 6.67 3.55
N VAL A 144 -2.20 6.64 4.85
CA VAL A 144 -3.18 7.51 5.52
C VAL A 144 -2.45 8.33 6.58
N ILE A 145 -2.41 9.64 6.41
CA ILE A 145 -1.76 10.59 7.31
C ILE A 145 -2.84 11.42 8.01
N LEU A 146 -2.85 11.36 9.33
CA LEU A 146 -3.78 12.06 10.19
C LEU A 146 -3.05 13.14 11.01
N ASP A 147 -3.12 14.38 10.55
CA ASP A 147 -2.76 15.58 11.32
C ASP A 147 -3.97 16.10 12.09
N SER A 148 -4.51 15.24 12.95
CA SER A 148 -5.74 15.51 13.68
C SER A 148 -5.52 15.64 15.19
N CYS A 149 -6.10 16.68 15.78
CA CYS A 149 -6.20 16.86 17.22
C CYS A 149 -7.09 15.77 17.82
N ARG A 150 -6.52 14.72 18.43
CA ARG A 150 -7.25 13.64 19.15
C ARG A 150 -7.80 14.09 20.52
N ASN A 151 -8.33 15.31 20.59
CA ASN A 151 -9.03 15.81 21.76
C ASN A 151 -10.49 15.40 21.68
N ASN A 152 -11.01 14.72 22.70
CA ASN A 152 -12.44 14.42 22.81
C ASN A 152 -13.23 15.74 23.00
N PRO A 153 -13.98 16.23 21.99
CA PRO A 153 -14.70 17.50 22.09
C PRO A 153 -15.93 17.39 23.01
N LEU A 154 -16.35 16.16 23.33
CA LEU A 154 -17.50 15.83 24.17
C LEU A 154 -17.12 15.82 25.67
N GLY A 155 -15.82 15.89 25.98
CA GLY A 155 -15.27 15.82 27.34
C GLY A 155 -15.58 14.51 28.08
N ASP A 156 -15.36 14.51 29.40
CA ASP A 156 -15.66 13.36 30.28
C ASP A 156 -17.17 13.06 30.42
N ALA A 157 -18.04 13.93 29.87
CA ALA A 157 -19.48 13.91 30.12
C ALA A 157 -20.20 12.62 29.65
N ILE A 158 -19.63 11.90 28.68
CA ILE A 158 -20.22 10.67 28.12
C ILE A 158 -19.66 9.40 28.79
N ALA A 159 -18.54 9.49 29.52
CA ALA A 159 -18.02 8.36 30.31
C ALA A 159 -18.96 7.98 31.49
N LEU A 160 -19.94 8.83 31.81
CA LEU A 160 -20.84 8.70 32.95
C LEU A 160 -22.27 8.26 32.61
N THR A 161 -22.61 8.03 31.33
CA THR A 161 -23.98 7.61 30.94
C THR A 161 -24.17 6.09 30.83
N ASN A 162 -23.28 5.29 31.42
CA ASN A 162 -23.38 3.82 31.44
C ASN A 162 -24.17 3.26 32.66
N ASP A 163 -24.76 4.11 33.49
CA ASP A 163 -25.71 3.68 34.52
C ASP A 163 -27.13 3.50 33.92
N THR A 164 -27.41 2.30 33.41
CA THR A 164 -28.56 1.45 33.81
C THR A 164 -28.78 0.26 32.85
N VAL A 165 -28.07 -0.86 33.07
CA VAL A 165 -28.66 -2.21 32.97
C VAL A 165 -28.05 -3.06 34.08
N GLU A 166 -28.88 -3.84 34.76
CA GLU A 166 -28.54 -4.54 36.00
C GLU A 166 -27.65 -5.79 35.77
N SER A 167 -26.66 -5.92 36.66
CA SER A 167 -25.96 -7.14 37.12
C SER A 167 -26.20 -8.50 36.42
N ALA A 168 -25.10 -9.09 35.93
CA ALA A 168 -24.84 -10.52 36.12
C ALA A 168 -23.32 -10.78 36.31
N ASP A 169 -22.99 -11.35 37.47
CA ASP A 169 -21.80 -12.09 37.88
C ASP A 169 -20.38 -11.48 37.76
N ALA A 170 -19.67 -11.60 38.89
CA ALA A 170 -18.29 -11.17 39.06
C ALA A 170 -17.34 -12.37 39.09
N GLU A 171 -16.28 -12.34 38.29
CA GLU A 171 -15.03 -13.02 38.59
C GLU A 171 -13.84 -12.10 38.29
N GLY A 172 -12.80 -12.19 39.12
CA GLY A 172 -11.86 -11.09 39.33
C GLY A 172 -10.54 -11.17 38.56
N THR A 173 -9.92 -10.00 38.44
CA THR A 173 -8.48 -9.77 38.24
C THR A 173 -7.83 -10.30 36.95
N ARG A 174 -7.59 -9.37 36.02
CA ARG A 174 -6.30 -8.64 35.94
C ARG A 174 -6.47 -7.35 35.14
N GLY A 175 -5.86 -6.27 35.62
CA GLY A 175 -5.74 -5.05 34.84
C GLY A 175 -4.75 -5.26 33.69
N GLY A 176 -5.21 -5.06 32.46
CA GLY A 176 -4.39 -4.88 31.27
C GLY A 176 -4.83 -3.59 30.60
N GLY A 177 -3.89 -2.76 30.17
CA GLY A 177 -4.21 -1.53 29.44
C GLY A 177 -4.98 -1.86 28.16
N GLY A 178 -5.89 -0.97 27.76
CA GLY A 178 -6.67 -1.08 26.52
C GLY A 178 -5.78 -0.92 25.29
N GLY A 179 -4.93 -1.91 25.02
CA GLY A 179 -4.15 -2.02 23.81
C GLY A 179 -5.04 -2.48 22.67
N MET A 180 -5.28 -1.57 21.74
CA MET A 180 -5.82 -1.74 20.39
C MET A 180 -6.11 -3.19 19.93
N ALA A 181 -7.37 -3.45 19.58
CA ALA A 181 -7.64 -4.35 18.46
C ALA A 181 -7.34 -3.58 17.16
N ALA A 182 -6.04 -3.36 16.89
CA ALA A 182 -5.62 -2.72 15.65
C ALA A 182 -6.08 -3.60 14.49
N ALA A 183 -6.85 -3.03 13.56
CA ALA A 183 -7.03 -3.63 12.25
C ALA A 183 -5.62 -3.69 11.62
N ASN A 184 -5.03 -4.88 11.58
CA ASN A 184 -3.66 -5.05 11.11
C ASN A 184 -3.63 -4.68 9.62
N PRO A 185 -2.99 -3.57 9.22
CA PRO A 185 -3.12 -3.07 7.86
C PRO A 185 -2.41 -4.02 6.88
N ASP A 186 -3.05 -4.30 5.74
CA ASP A 186 -2.50 -5.16 4.69
C ASP A 186 -1.11 -4.68 4.23
N ARG A 187 -0.26 -5.61 3.77
CA ARG A 187 1.12 -5.32 3.36
C ARG A 187 1.18 -4.18 2.34
N GLY A 188 2.04 -3.19 2.60
CA GLY A 188 2.10 -1.93 1.85
C GLY A 188 1.15 -0.85 2.36
N THR A 189 0.53 -1.02 3.53
CA THR A 189 -0.31 0.00 4.17
C THR A 189 0.37 0.64 5.36
N LEU A 190 0.41 1.97 5.37
CA LEU A 190 0.97 2.79 6.44
C LEU A 190 -0.06 3.81 6.94
N VAL A 191 -0.24 3.89 8.26
CA VAL A 191 -1.00 4.95 8.92
C VAL A 191 -0.06 5.78 9.77
N ALA A 192 0.01 7.08 9.53
CA ALA A 192 0.84 8.02 10.29
C ALA A 192 -0.03 9.02 11.04
N PHE A 193 0.20 9.15 12.34
CA PHE A 193 -0.49 10.08 13.23
C PHE A 193 0.47 11.18 13.66
N ALA A 194 0.01 12.43 13.64
CA ALA A 194 0.79 13.57 14.13
C ALA A 194 1.12 13.50 15.63
N ALA A 195 0.36 12.73 16.41
CA ALA A 195 0.60 12.48 17.83
C ALA A 195 0.24 11.03 18.20
N ARG A 196 1.05 10.41 19.06
CA ARG A 196 0.77 9.12 19.71
C ARG A 196 -0.44 9.17 20.64
N ASP A 197 -0.91 8.00 21.07
CA ASP A 197 -2.03 7.86 22.01
C ASP A 197 -1.81 8.68 23.29
N GLY A 198 -2.83 9.41 23.70
CA GLY A 198 -2.78 10.29 24.88
C GLY A 198 -2.03 11.61 24.71
N GLN A 199 -1.57 11.95 23.50
CA GLN A 199 -1.04 13.27 23.15
C GLN A 199 -1.94 14.02 22.15
N VAL A 200 -1.82 15.34 22.17
CA VAL A 200 -2.55 16.26 21.30
C VAL A 200 -1.62 16.73 20.18
N ALA A 201 -2.05 16.64 18.94
CA ALA A 201 -1.37 17.29 17.83
C ALA A 201 -1.49 18.82 17.99
N LEU A 202 -0.39 19.56 17.81
CA LEU A 202 -0.40 21.02 17.96
C LEU A 202 -0.65 21.68 16.60
N ASP A 203 -1.76 22.44 16.48
CA ASP A 203 -2.05 23.30 15.30
C ASP A 203 -0.93 24.34 15.06
N GLY A 204 -0.17 24.68 16.11
CA GLY A 204 1.00 25.55 16.05
C GLY A 204 0.67 27.05 16.14
N ASN A 205 1.72 27.86 16.29
CA ASN A 205 1.61 29.33 16.37
C ASN A 205 2.13 30.05 15.11
N GLY A 206 2.51 29.28 14.08
CA GLY A 206 2.96 29.78 12.77
C GLY A 206 1.82 29.74 11.76
N ASN A 207 2.17 29.71 10.46
CA ASN A 207 1.20 29.53 9.37
C ASN A 207 0.77 28.07 9.16
N ASN A 208 1.46 27.11 9.81
CA ASN A 208 1.34 25.67 9.56
C ASN A 208 1.67 24.90 10.85
N SER A 209 1.14 23.68 10.99
CA SER A 209 1.44 22.80 12.12
C SER A 209 2.91 22.34 12.12
N PRO A 210 3.53 22.08 13.30
CA PRO A 210 4.90 21.55 13.36
C PRO A 210 5.05 20.18 12.66
N TYR A 211 3.98 19.39 12.65
CA TYR A 211 3.95 18.10 11.97
C TYR A 211 3.88 18.26 10.45
N ALA A 212 2.95 19.07 9.95
CA ALA A 212 2.82 19.38 8.53
C ALA A 212 4.13 19.97 7.97
N LEU A 213 4.77 20.89 8.68
CA LEU A 213 6.07 21.46 8.29
C LEU A 213 7.18 20.40 8.18
N ALA A 214 7.37 19.59 9.23
CA ALA A 214 8.39 18.53 9.23
C ALA A 214 8.12 17.47 8.15
N LEU A 215 6.84 17.13 7.94
CA LEU A 215 6.41 16.15 6.95
C LEU A 215 6.62 16.65 5.52
N MET A 216 6.23 17.89 5.21
CA MET A 216 6.47 18.50 3.89
C MET A 216 7.96 18.63 3.57
N GLU A 217 8.78 19.03 4.55
CA GLU A 217 10.25 19.10 4.41
C GLU A 217 10.82 17.73 4.01
N LYS A 218 10.40 16.66 4.71
CA LYS A 218 10.97 15.32 4.55
C LYS A 218 10.42 14.55 3.36
N MET A 219 9.13 14.70 3.04
CA MET A 219 8.53 14.16 1.81
C MET A 219 9.15 14.75 0.55
N ALA A 220 9.70 15.95 0.63
CA ALA A 220 10.38 16.62 -0.46
C ALA A 220 11.84 16.17 -0.67
N GLU A 221 12.44 15.41 0.26
CA GLU A 221 13.86 15.03 0.21
C GLU A 221 14.08 13.89 -0.81
N PRO A 222 14.85 14.12 -1.90
CA PRO A 222 15.06 13.11 -2.94
C PRO A 222 15.76 11.85 -2.40
N GLY A 223 15.18 10.69 -2.67
CA GLY A 223 15.79 9.39 -2.32
C GLY A 223 15.93 9.14 -0.81
N LEU A 224 15.12 9.78 0.04
CA LEU A 224 14.98 9.43 1.46
C LEU A 224 13.94 8.29 1.62
N GLU A 225 14.38 7.13 2.12
CA GLU A 225 13.49 5.97 2.29
C GLU A 225 12.40 6.25 3.33
N ILE A 226 11.17 5.79 3.07
CA ILE A 226 9.97 6.21 3.80
C ILE A 226 9.99 5.92 5.32
N SER A 227 10.62 4.84 5.78
CA SER A 227 10.76 4.54 7.21
C SER A 227 11.78 5.45 7.89
N LEU A 228 12.85 5.81 7.19
CA LEU A 228 13.80 6.84 7.64
C LEU A 228 13.16 8.23 7.60
N MET A 229 12.34 8.53 6.58
CA MET A 229 11.56 9.76 6.46
C MET A 229 10.66 9.98 7.68
N PHE A 230 9.77 9.04 8.02
CA PHE A 230 8.88 9.20 9.16
C PHE A 230 9.61 9.26 10.51
N ARG A 231 10.75 8.56 10.64
CA ARG A 231 11.61 8.69 11.83
C ARG A 231 12.21 10.10 11.93
N GLN A 232 12.72 10.66 10.83
CA GLN A 232 13.23 12.03 10.80
C GLN A 232 12.13 13.08 11.02
N VAL A 233 10.89 12.84 10.55
CA VAL A 233 9.71 13.67 10.86
C VAL A 233 9.45 13.67 12.37
N ARG A 234 9.36 12.50 13.00
CA ARG A 234 9.18 12.37 14.46
C ARG A 234 10.28 13.11 15.22
N ASP A 235 11.53 12.90 14.86
CA ASP A 235 12.68 13.51 15.53
C ASP A 235 12.79 15.04 15.27
N SER A 236 12.16 15.54 14.20
CA SER A 236 11.96 16.98 13.97
C SER A 236 10.86 17.55 14.86
N VAL A 237 9.68 16.92 14.91
CA VAL A 237 8.55 17.38 15.72
C VAL A 237 8.85 17.33 17.22
N LEU A 238 9.52 16.28 17.71
CA LEU A 238 9.98 16.20 19.10
C LEU A 238 10.88 17.39 19.46
N ARG A 239 11.82 17.78 18.59
CA ARG A 239 12.68 18.95 18.82
C ARG A 239 11.92 20.27 18.75
N GLN A 240 11.05 20.45 17.75
CA GLN A 240 10.28 21.69 17.57
C GLN A 240 9.27 21.93 18.69
N THR A 241 8.66 20.86 19.22
CA THR A 241 7.63 20.94 20.26
C THR A 241 8.16 20.75 21.69
N GLY A 242 9.48 20.57 21.87
CA GLY A 242 10.06 20.33 23.19
C GLY A 242 9.61 19.00 23.84
N ASN A 243 9.37 17.97 23.02
CA ASN A 243 8.81 16.66 23.35
C ASN A 243 7.33 16.67 23.80
N LEU A 244 6.57 17.74 23.52
CA LEU A 244 5.13 17.78 23.78
C LEU A 244 4.32 16.92 22.81
N GLN A 245 4.81 16.74 21.58
CA GLN A 245 4.17 15.97 20.52
C GLN A 245 5.15 14.95 19.93
N GLU A 246 4.78 13.67 19.94
CA GLU A 246 5.52 12.57 19.32
C GLU A 246 4.67 11.93 18.21
N PRO A 247 5.00 12.14 16.92
CA PRO A 247 4.36 11.44 15.81
C PRO A 247 4.59 9.93 15.87
N HIS A 248 3.60 9.16 15.41
CA HIS A 248 3.64 7.70 15.43
C HIS A 248 3.16 7.09 14.11
N THR A 249 3.79 5.99 13.67
CA THR A 249 3.42 5.24 12.47
C THR A 249 3.05 3.80 12.80
N TYR A 250 1.99 3.30 12.16
CA TYR A 250 1.52 1.92 12.25
C TYR A 250 1.36 1.32 10.85
N GLY A 251 1.38 -0.02 10.76
CA GLY A 251 1.18 -0.74 9.51
C GLY A 251 2.44 -1.48 9.04
N SER A 252 2.39 -1.93 7.79
CA SER A 252 3.40 -2.81 7.18
C SER A 252 3.85 -2.24 5.85
N LEU A 253 5.15 -1.99 5.70
CA LEU A 253 5.76 -1.54 4.45
C LEU A 253 6.11 -2.75 3.56
N THR A 254 6.07 -2.59 2.24
CA THR A 254 6.45 -3.65 1.29
C THR A 254 7.93 -4.00 1.38
N GLY A 255 8.33 -5.17 0.88
CA GLY A 255 9.73 -5.62 0.86
C GLY A 255 10.73 -4.74 0.12
N VAL A 256 10.23 -3.79 -0.69
CA VAL A 256 10.99 -2.86 -1.53
C VAL A 256 11.18 -1.53 -0.76
N PRO A 257 12.30 -0.81 -0.89
CA PRO A 257 12.40 0.53 -0.31
C PRO A 257 11.53 1.49 -1.09
N PHE A 258 10.89 2.42 -0.38
CA PHE A 258 9.94 3.35 -0.98
C PHE A 258 10.32 4.79 -0.71
N TYR A 259 10.07 5.68 -1.67
CA TYR A 259 10.52 7.07 -1.65
C TYR A 259 9.37 8.02 -2.01
N MET A 260 9.23 9.11 -1.27
CA MET A 260 8.18 10.12 -1.55
C MET A 260 8.57 11.05 -2.69
N ALA A 261 9.85 11.45 -2.75
CA ALA A 261 10.47 12.13 -3.89
C ALA A 261 11.51 11.21 -4.55
N GLY A 262 11.44 11.08 -5.89
CA GLY A 262 12.39 10.27 -6.67
C GLY A 262 13.82 10.77 -6.55
N ALA A 263 14.80 9.86 -6.69
CA ALA A 263 16.21 10.16 -6.41
C ALA A 263 16.88 11.10 -7.44
N THR A 264 16.42 11.10 -8.71
CA THR A 264 16.93 11.93 -9.82
C THR A 264 15.89 12.08 -10.94
N GLU A 265 16.13 12.95 -11.92
CA GLU A 265 15.34 13.04 -13.16
C GLU A 265 15.22 11.67 -13.85
N GLY A 266 13.98 11.28 -14.17
CA GLY A 266 13.64 9.90 -14.53
C GLY A 266 13.11 9.15 -13.31
N GLN A 267 11.79 9.21 -13.13
CA GLN A 267 11.07 8.53 -12.04
C GLN A 267 11.47 7.06 -12.01
N VAL A 268 12.03 6.61 -10.89
CA VAL A 268 12.27 5.18 -10.64
C VAL A 268 10.89 4.52 -10.59
N ASP A 269 10.59 3.73 -11.61
CA ASP A 269 9.29 3.10 -11.77
C ASP A 269 9.12 2.00 -10.71
N VAL A 270 8.34 2.36 -9.68
CA VAL A 270 8.08 1.58 -8.46
C VAL A 270 7.60 0.16 -8.77
N ALA A 271 6.94 -0.05 -9.91
CA ALA A 271 6.41 -1.35 -10.31
C ALA A 271 7.46 -2.30 -10.93
N SER A 272 8.69 -1.85 -11.22
CA SER A 272 9.64 -2.58 -12.07
C SER A 272 11.02 -2.89 -11.46
N VAL A 273 11.27 -2.48 -10.21
CA VAL A 273 12.57 -2.68 -9.55
C VAL A 273 12.53 -3.88 -8.62
N GLU A 274 13.33 -4.91 -8.92
CA GLU A 274 13.60 -6.03 -8.02
C GLU A 274 14.05 -5.52 -6.63
N PRO A 275 13.56 -6.08 -5.50
CA PRO A 275 13.88 -5.57 -4.16
C PRO A 275 15.40 -5.42 -3.91
N ILE A 276 16.18 -6.35 -4.47
CA ILE A 276 17.65 -6.40 -4.42
C ILE A 276 18.30 -5.15 -5.04
N ASP A 277 17.78 -4.65 -6.15
CA ASP A 277 18.30 -3.44 -6.82
C ASP A 277 17.77 -2.16 -6.17
N GLY A 278 16.52 -2.19 -5.68
CA GLY A 278 15.93 -1.10 -4.91
C GLY A 278 16.75 -0.78 -3.65
N TRP A 279 17.04 -1.78 -2.81
CA TRP A 279 17.83 -1.58 -1.59
C TRP A 279 19.31 -1.31 -1.88
N ALA A 280 19.87 -1.89 -2.95
CA ALA A 280 21.21 -1.57 -3.40
C ALA A 280 21.41 -0.07 -3.67
N SER A 281 20.42 0.61 -4.27
CA SER A 281 20.50 2.04 -4.58
C SER A 281 20.57 2.97 -3.35
N LEU A 282 20.39 2.44 -2.13
CA LEU A 282 20.36 3.23 -0.91
C LEU A 282 21.72 3.91 -0.62
N ARG A 283 21.67 5.19 -0.26
CA ARG A 283 22.86 5.99 0.09
C ARG A 283 23.56 5.43 1.34
N SER A 284 24.88 5.59 1.43
CA SER A 284 25.67 5.08 2.58
C SER A 284 25.25 5.67 3.93
N ASP A 285 24.85 6.95 3.97
CA ASP A 285 24.33 7.61 5.18
C ASP A 285 23.01 6.99 5.68
N GLN A 286 22.23 6.41 4.77
CA GLN A 286 21.01 5.69 5.10
C GLN A 286 21.30 4.22 5.47
N GLU A 287 22.32 3.59 4.87
CA GLU A 287 22.77 2.25 5.27
C GLU A 287 23.28 2.23 6.72
N ASP A 288 24.06 3.24 7.13
CA ASP A 288 24.50 3.42 8.52
C ASP A 288 23.30 3.59 9.49
N GLN A 289 22.24 4.27 9.05
CA GLN A 289 20.98 4.36 9.81
C GLN A 289 20.29 3.00 9.90
N LEU A 290 20.18 2.24 8.81
CA LEU A 290 19.59 0.89 8.85
C LEU A 290 20.38 -0.06 9.77
N LEU A 291 21.72 0.02 9.80
CA LEU A 291 22.54 -0.76 10.73
C LEU A 291 22.21 -0.44 12.19
N ALA A 292 22.19 0.84 12.55
CA ALA A 292 21.83 1.27 13.91
C ALA A 292 20.41 0.87 14.33
N LEU A 293 19.50 0.65 13.37
CA LEU A 293 18.12 0.20 13.60
C LEU A 293 18.00 -1.32 13.67
N ALA A 294 18.75 -2.05 12.86
CA ALA A 294 18.88 -3.50 12.97
C ALA A 294 19.45 -3.89 14.35
N ASP A 295 20.43 -3.15 14.88
CA ASP A 295 20.94 -3.30 16.25
C ASP A 295 19.87 -3.06 17.34
N GLN A 296 18.79 -2.34 17.01
CA GLN A 296 17.62 -2.09 17.88
C GLN A 296 16.48 -3.11 17.65
N GLY A 297 16.66 -4.09 16.75
CA GLY A 297 15.65 -5.11 16.43
C GLY A 297 14.70 -4.77 15.29
N ASP A 298 14.96 -3.71 14.51
CA ASP A 298 14.12 -3.31 13.37
C ASP A 298 14.25 -4.33 12.22
N THR A 299 13.25 -5.21 12.09
CA THR A 299 13.26 -6.33 11.13
C THR A 299 13.18 -5.89 9.68
N ARG A 300 12.59 -4.71 9.40
CA ARG A 300 12.63 -4.09 8.07
C ARG A 300 14.05 -3.67 7.69
N SER A 301 14.76 -3.04 8.62
CA SER A 301 16.15 -2.61 8.39
C SER A 301 17.07 -3.81 8.17
N MET A 302 16.89 -4.89 8.95
CA MET A 302 17.58 -6.17 8.71
C MET A 302 17.28 -6.74 7.31
N LEU A 303 16.02 -6.74 6.88
CA LEU A 303 15.62 -7.21 5.55
C LEU A 303 16.25 -6.36 4.43
N GLY A 304 16.20 -5.03 4.54
CA GLY A 304 16.84 -4.12 3.57
C GLY A 304 18.35 -4.33 3.50
N LEU A 305 19.03 -4.45 4.64
CA LEU A 305 20.45 -4.80 4.71
C LEU A 305 20.74 -6.16 4.08
N ALA A 306 19.89 -7.16 4.28
CA ALA A 306 20.05 -8.47 3.64
C ALA A 306 19.95 -8.35 2.11
N TYR A 307 19.00 -7.60 1.57
CA TYR A 307 18.89 -7.35 0.14
C TYR A 307 20.13 -6.62 -0.42
N ILE A 308 20.67 -5.60 0.28
CA ILE A 308 21.96 -4.97 -0.10
C ILE A 308 23.08 -6.01 -0.17
N ARG A 309 23.17 -6.90 0.83
CA ARG A 309 24.20 -7.95 0.90
C ARG A 309 23.99 -9.09 -0.09
N LEU A 310 22.80 -9.25 -0.65
CA LEU A 310 22.48 -10.20 -1.73
C LEU A 310 22.71 -9.61 -3.13
N ASN A 311 22.86 -8.30 -3.29
CA ASN A 311 23.13 -7.69 -4.60
C ASN A 311 24.58 -7.96 -5.05
N PRO A 312 24.82 -8.68 -6.18
CA PRO A 312 26.17 -8.98 -6.65
C PRO A 312 26.87 -7.77 -7.31
N ASN A 313 26.13 -6.71 -7.67
CA ASN A 313 26.61 -5.61 -8.52
C ASN A 313 27.25 -4.46 -7.72
N GLU A 314 26.96 -4.36 -6.42
CA GLU A 314 27.27 -3.20 -5.56
C GLU A 314 28.63 -3.26 -4.84
N GLY A 315 29.42 -4.32 -5.02
CA GLY A 315 30.65 -4.56 -4.24
C GLY A 315 30.43 -4.83 -2.73
N ARG A 316 29.19 -4.71 -2.25
CA ARG A 316 28.71 -5.02 -0.89
C ARG A 316 28.20 -6.47 -0.73
N PHE A 317 28.39 -7.32 -1.75
CA PHE A 317 27.91 -8.70 -1.78
C PHE A 317 28.52 -9.57 -0.68
N ASP A 318 27.71 -9.94 0.31
CA ASP A 318 28.04 -10.92 1.35
C ASP A 318 26.79 -11.75 1.72
N PRO A 319 26.53 -12.85 0.99
CA PRO A 319 25.43 -13.77 1.30
C PRO A 319 25.43 -14.31 2.73
N LYS A 320 26.57 -14.35 3.43
CA LYS A 320 26.61 -14.82 4.83
C LYS A 320 26.10 -13.76 5.79
N ALA A 321 26.44 -12.49 5.55
CA ALA A 321 25.85 -11.38 6.27
C ALA A 321 24.33 -11.29 6.01
N ALA A 322 23.90 -11.49 4.75
CA ALA A 322 22.47 -11.54 4.42
C ALA A 322 21.71 -12.62 5.20
N VAL A 323 22.25 -13.85 5.25
CA VAL A 323 21.69 -14.93 6.08
C VAL A 323 21.60 -14.54 7.56
N ALA A 324 22.60 -13.86 8.10
CA ALA A 324 22.59 -13.46 9.51
C ALA A 324 21.48 -12.44 9.83
N PHE A 325 21.29 -11.44 8.97
CA PHE A 325 20.20 -10.48 9.09
C PHE A 325 18.82 -11.15 8.92
N LEU A 326 18.65 -11.99 7.89
CA LEU A 326 17.41 -12.72 7.65
C LEU A 326 17.08 -13.71 8.76
N GLN A 327 18.06 -14.40 9.34
CA GLN A 327 17.86 -15.28 10.50
C GLN A 327 17.36 -14.48 11.69
N THR A 328 18.00 -13.34 12.02
CA THR A 328 17.57 -12.49 13.14
C THR A 328 16.16 -11.94 12.93
N ALA A 329 15.83 -11.46 11.72
CA ALA A 329 14.51 -10.97 11.39
C ALA A 329 13.44 -12.08 11.36
N SER A 330 13.79 -13.29 10.90
CA SER A 330 12.95 -14.49 10.92
C SER A 330 12.64 -14.94 12.35
N ASP A 331 13.64 -14.92 13.23
CA ASP A 331 13.50 -15.28 14.66
C ASP A 331 12.67 -14.23 15.43
N ALA A 332 12.72 -12.96 14.99
CA ALA A 332 11.81 -11.90 15.42
C ALA A 332 10.42 -11.95 14.77
N GLY A 333 10.12 -12.98 13.96
CA GLY A 333 8.79 -13.25 13.41
C GLY A 333 8.48 -12.61 12.06
N SER A 334 9.42 -11.97 11.37
CA SER A 334 9.14 -11.37 10.05
C SER A 334 8.83 -12.46 9.00
N PRO A 335 7.61 -12.52 8.43
CA PRO A 335 7.26 -13.54 7.44
C PRO A 335 8.02 -13.38 6.13
N GLU A 336 8.36 -12.15 5.74
CA GLU A 336 9.19 -11.90 4.57
C GLU A 336 10.64 -12.39 4.78
N ALA A 337 11.20 -12.17 5.98
CA ALA A 337 12.52 -12.69 6.29
C ALA A 337 12.55 -14.22 6.32
N GLN A 338 11.47 -14.86 6.80
CA GLN A 338 11.30 -16.32 6.72
C GLN A 338 11.26 -16.79 5.26
N PHE A 339 10.50 -16.14 4.39
CA PHE A 339 10.42 -16.46 2.96
C PHE A 339 11.76 -16.31 2.23
N GLU A 340 12.45 -15.18 2.37
CA GLU A 340 13.76 -15.00 1.74
C GLU A 340 14.81 -15.97 2.30
N LEU A 341 14.81 -16.21 3.61
CA LEU A 341 15.68 -17.22 4.22
C LEU A 341 15.39 -18.63 3.69
N ALA A 342 14.13 -18.97 3.41
CA ALA A 342 13.75 -20.23 2.78
C ALA A 342 14.40 -20.37 1.40
N LYS A 343 14.32 -19.33 0.56
CA LYS A 343 14.96 -19.27 -0.76
C LYS A 343 16.49 -19.41 -0.67
N LEU A 344 17.13 -18.88 0.39
CA LEU A 344 18.57 -19.07 0.60
C LEU A 344 18.94 -20.52 0.98
N TYR A 345 18.15 -21.19 1.83
CA TYR A 345 18.35 -22.61 2.18
C TYR A 345 18.00 -23.56 1.04
N GLU A 346 17.05 -23.20 0.17
CA GLU A 346 16.75 -23.94 -1.06
C GLU A 346 17.91 -23.88 -2.05
N ARG A 347 18.47 -22.68 -2.29
CA ARG A 347 19.49 -22.44 -3.32
C ARG A 347 20.93 -22.68 -2.84
N GLY A 348 21.17 -22.71 -1.53
CA GLY A 348 22.52 -22.79 -0.96
C GLY A 348 23.29 -21.47 -1.04
N THR A 349 22.58 -20.33 -0.99
CA THR A 349 23.17 -19.00 -1.11
C THR A 349 23.57 -18.48 0.26
N GLY A 350 24.88 -18.45 0.56
CA GLY A 350 25.42 -18.06 1.87
C GLY A 350 25.36 -19.16 2.94
N VAL A 351 24.52 -20.18 2.75
CA VAL A 351 24.32 -21.36 3.60
C VAL A 351 24.48 -22.66 2.80
N ALA A 352 24.61 -23.79 3.50
CA ALA A 352 24.44 -25.09 2.86
C ALA A 352 22.96 -25.32 2.47
N VAL A 353 22.72 -26.09 1.40
CA VAL A 353 21.37 -26.47 0.98
C VAL A 353 20.68 -27.31 2.06
N ASP A 354 19.47 -26.92 2.45
CA ASP A 354 18.64 -27.59 3.47
C ASP A 354 17.15 -27.48 3.09
N HIS A 355 16.68 -28.39 2.24
CA HIS A 355 15.28 -28.39 1.78
C HIS A 355 14.25 -28.56 2.93
N PRO A 356 14.45 -29.44 3.94
CA PRO A 356 13.55 -29.51 5.10
C PRO A 356 13.42 -28.17 5.85
N ARG A 357 14.52 -27.45 6.03
CA ARG A 357 14.51 -26.13 6.67
C ARG A 357 13.84 -25.07 5.80
N ALA A 358 14.14 -25.03 4.50
CA ALA A 358 13.47 -24.14 3.56
C ALA A 358 11.94 -24.35 3.59
N LEU A 359 11.48 -25.60 3.55
CA LEU A 359 10.05 -25.94 3.61
C LEU A 359 9.39 -25.55 4.95
N THR A 360 10.13 -25.58 6.06
CA THR A 360 9.65 -25.12 7.37
C THR A 360 9.46 -23.60 7.37
N LEU A 361 10.41 -22.86 6.80
CA LEU A 361 10.37 -21.40 6.70
C LEU A 361 9.27 -20.91 5.73
N TYR A 362 9.11 -21.55 4.57
CA TYR A 362 8.00 -21.26 3.65
C TYR A 362 6.63 -21.44 4.34
N ARG A 363 6.48 -22.48 5.18
CA ARG A 363 5.24 -22.70 5.96
C ARG A 363 5.03 -21.62 7.02
N ALA A 364 6.07 -21.24 7.77
CA ALA A 364 5.97 -20.19 8.78
C ALA A 364 5.58 -18.83 8.20
N ALA A 365 6.08 -18.49 7.00
CA ALA A 365 5.66 -17.30 6.27
C ALA A 365 4.20 -17.43 5.80
N ALA A 366 3.85 -18.56 5.21
CA ALA A 366 2.50 -18.83 4.71
C ALA A 366 1.43 -18.97 5.82
N GLU A 367 1.80 -19.32 7.05
CA GLU A 367 0.91 -19.30 8.22
C GLU A 367 0.54 -17.87 8.67
N GLN A 368 1.31 -16.87 8.25
CA GLN A 368 1.11 -15.44 8.51
C GLN A 368 0.55 -14.68 7.29
N ASP A 369 -0.20 -15.38 6.43
CA ASP A 369 -0.79 -14.84 5.19
C ASP A 369 0.21 -14.18 4.21
N PHE A 370 1.49 -14.60 4.24
CA PHE A 370 2.48 -14.12 3.27
C PHE A 370 2.24 -14.74 1.89
N ALA A 371 1.59 -13.98 1.02
CA ALA A 371 1.03 -14.49 -0.24
C ALA A 371 2.07 -15.11 -1.20
N ASP A 372 3.29 -14.56 -1.25
CA ASP A 372 4.39 -15.10 -2.06
C ASP A 372 4.76 -16.53 -1.60
N ALA A 373 4.85 -16.77 -0.28
CA ALA A 373 5.11 -18.09 0.28
C ALA A 373 3.95 -19.07 0.08
N ILE A 374 2.71 -18.57 0.12
CA ILE A 374 1.50 -19.36 -0.15
C ILE A 374 1.49 -19.83 -1.61
N ASN A 375 1.78 -18.91 -2.55
CA ASN A 375 1.92 -19.21 -3.98
C ASN A 375 3.01 -20.25 -4.23
N ASP A 376 4.19 -20.07 -3.65
CA ASP A 376 5.32 -20.98 -3.84
C ASP A 376 5.08 -22.36 -3.22
N LEU A 377 4.41 -22.45 -2.07
CA LEU A 377 3.91 -23.73 -1.54
C LEU A 377 2.88 -24.39 -2.45
N GLY A 378 2.05 -23.60 -3.15
CA GLY A 378 1.17 -24.07 -4.21
C GLY A 378 1.95 -24.73 -5.35
N PHE A 379 2.97 -24.05 -5.89
CA PHE A 379 3.84 -24.61 -6.92
C PHE A 379 4.62 -25.85 -6.45
N LEU A 380 5.18 -25.84 -5.24
CA LEU A 380 5.89 -26.97 -4.64
C LEU A 380 4.97 -28.20 -4.46
N HIS A 381 3.70 -27.98 -4.12
CA HIS A 381 2.70 -29.05 -4.09
C HIS A 381 2.24 -29.47 -5.48
N TYR A 382 2.14 -28.57 -6.46
CA TYR A 382 1.68 -28.91 -7.81
C TYR A 382 2.66 -29.83 -8.55
N GLN A 383 3.95 -29.46 -8.56
CA GLN A 383 4.98 -30.20 -9.29
C GLN A 383 5.70 -31.28 -8.46
N GLY A 384 5.62 -31.18 -7.12
CA GLY A 384 6.50 -31.90 -6.20
C GLY A 384 7.87 -31.22 -6.09
N GLY A 385 8.22 -30.72 -4.90
CA GLY A 385 9.46 -29.98 -4.67
C GLY A 385 9.90 -30.02 -3.20
N LEU A 386 11.18 -29.77 -2.93
CA LEU A 386 11.78 -29.79 -1.58
C LEU A 386 11.51 -31.09 -0.78
N GLY A 387 11.30 -32.22 -1.47
CA GLY A 387 10.96 -33.51 -0.87
C GLY A 387 9.46 -33.77 -0.67
N LEU A 388 8.58 -32.85 -1.09
CA LEU A 388 7.14 -33.08 -1.15
C LEU A 388 6.77 -33.93 -2.38
N PRO A 389 5.82 -34.88 -2.26
CA PRO A 389 5.15 -35.46 -3.41
C PRO A 389 4.22 -34.43 -4.06
N ALA A 390 3.96 -34.61 -5.35
CA ALA A 390 2.95 -33.84 -6.06
C ALA A 390 1.55 -34.15 -5.52
N ASP A 391 0.80 -33.09 -5.19
CA ASP A 391 -0.58 -33.08 -4.72
C ASP A 391 -1.29 -31.86 -5.36
N PRO A 392 -1.80 -32.02 -6.60
CA PRO A 392 -2.46 -30.92 -7.31
C PRO A 392 -3.68 -30.40 -6.55
N GLN A 393 -4.47 -31.26 -5.91
CA GLN A 393 -5.68 -30.84 -5.19
C GLN A 393 -5.34 -29.89 -4.03
N LYS A 394 -4.24 -30.16 -3.32
CA LYS A 394 -3.75 -29.25 -2.29
C LYS A 394 -3.13 -27.98 -2.87
N ALA A 395 -2.44 -28.06 -4.01
CA ALA A 395 -1.94 -26.88 -4.72
C ALA A 395 -3.06 -25.89 -5.08
N LEU A 396 -4.23 -26.38 -5.54
CA LEU A 396 -5.39 -25.53 -5.81
C LEU A 396 -5.81 -24.70 -4.58
N THR A 397 -5.78 -25.29 -3.38
CA THR A 397 -6.15 -24.56 -2.14
C THR A 397 -5.13 -23.48 -1.74
N PHE A 398 -3.86 -23.66 -2.09
CA PHE A 398 -2.84 -22.61 -1.93
C PHE A 398 -3.02 -21.50 -2.96
N PHE A 399 -3.28 -21.83 -4.23
CA PHE A 399 -3.52 -20.83 -5.27
C PHE A 399 -4.79 -20.00 -5.02
N GLU A 400 -5.88 -20.61 -4.54
CA GLU A 400 -7.10 -19.89 -4.11
C GLU A 400 -6.76 -18.88 -3.01
N ARG A 401 -6.12 -19.32 -1.92
CA ARG A 401 -5.75 -18.43 -0.80
C ARG A 401 -4.80 -17.31 -1.21
N ALA A 402 -3.82 -17.57 -2.08
CA ALA A 402 -2.94 -16.52 -2.59
C ALA A 402 -3.68 -15.54 -3.53
N ALA A 403 -4.66 -16.02 -4.30
CA ALA A 403 -5.50 -15.17 -5.15
C ALA A 403 -6.45 -14.27 -4.35
N ASP A 404 -7.02 -14.80 -3.25
CA ASP A 404 -7.81 -14.04 -2.26
C ASP A 404 -6.96 -12.95 -1.58
N LEU A 405 -5.70 -13.27 -1.26
CA LEU A 405 -4.68 -12.32 -0.77
C LEU A 405 -4.09 -11.42 -1.87
N ARG A 406 -4.73 -11.37 -3.05
CA ARG A 406 -4.39 -10.49 -4.19
C ARG A 406 -3.01 -10.68 -4.81
N HIS A 407 -2.36 -11.84 -4.64
CA HIS A 407 -1.09 -12.14 -5.32
C HIS A 407 -1.32 -12.25 -6.85
N PRO A 408 -0.74 -11.38 -7.70
CA PRO A 408 -1.19 -11.22 -9.08
C PRO A 408 -1.06 -12.49 -9.93
N GLN A 409 0.06 -13.22 -9.81
CA GLN A 409 0.26 -14.48 -10.53
C GLN A 409 -0.68 -15.58 -10.00
N ALA A 410 -1.06 -15.55 -8.72
CA ALA A 410 -1.99 -16.53 -8.17
C ALA A 410 -3.42 -16.26 -8.65
N GLN A 411 -3.85 -14.99 -8.73
CA GLN A 411 -5.12 -14.60 -9.34
C GLN A 411 -5.22 -15.09 -10.79
N PHE A 412 -4.18 -14.88 -11.58
CA PHE A 412 -4.11 -15.41 -12.95
C PHE A 412 -4.20 -16.93 -13.02
N ASN A 413 -3.34 -17.63 -12.27
CA ASN A 413 -3.31 -19.10 -12.25
C ASN A 413 -4.66 -19.67 -11.83
N PHE A 414 -5.28 -19.09 -10.80
CA PHE A 414 -6.57 -19.52 -10.30
C PHE A 414 -7.70 -19.25 -11.30
N ALA A 415 -7.68 -18.13 -12.01
CA ALA A 415 -8.61 -17.87 -13.11
C ALA A 415 -8.53 -18.91 -14.22
N ALA A 416 -7.31 -19.32 -14.62
CA ALA A 416 -7.10 -20.36 -15.62
C ALA A 416 -7.62 -21.73 -15.14
N LEU A 417 -7.35 -22.09 -13.88
CA LEU A 417 -7.84 -23.33 -13.27
C LEU A 417 -9.38 -23.39 -13.19
N ILE A 418 -10.04 -22.24 -13.00
CA ILE A 418 -11.52 -22.14 -13.04
C ILE A 418 -12.02 -22.32 -14.48
N ASP A 419 -11.39 -21.69 -15.46
CA ASP A 419 -11.78 -21.74 -16.88
C ASP A 419 -11.60 -23.14 -17.48
N ASP A 420 -10.55 -23.86 -17.07
CA ASP A 420 -10.33 -25.28 -17.38
C ASP A 420 -11.33 -26.23 -16.66
N GLY A 421 -12.20 -25.70 -15.78
CA GLY A 421 -13.21 -26.48 -15.05
C GLY A 421 -12.63 -27.33 -13.91
N LEU A 422 -11.42 -27.03 -13.43
CA LEU A 422 -10.73 -27.79 -12.38
C LEU A 422 -11.16 -27.38 -10.97
N ILE A 423 -11.80 -26.21 -10.81
CA ILE A 423 -12.35 -25.75 -9.52
C ILE A 423 -13.85 -26.02 -9.45
N ALA A 424 -14.25 -26.93 -8.56
CA ALA A 424 -15.66 -27.25 -8.36
C ALA A 424 -16.45 -26.03 -7.84
N ASN A 425 -17.67 -25.85 -8.37
CA ASN A 425 -18.61 -24.77 -8.03
C ASN A 425 -18.18 -23.33 -8.41
N LYS A 426 -17.11 -23.16 -9.19
CA LYS A 426 -16.78 -21.88 -9.85
C LYS A 426 -16.96 -22.01 -11.36
N GLY A 427 -17.15 -20.89 -12.05
CA GLY A 427 -17.39 -20.85 -13.49
C GLY A 427 -16.83 -19.62 -14.19
N PRO A 428 -17.26 -19.34 -15.43
CA PRO A 428 -16.72 -18.27 -16.27
C PRO A 428 -16.74 -16.87 -15.64
N ASP A 429 -17.77 -16.56 -14.84
CA ASP A 429 -17.88 -15.29 -14.13
C ASP A 429 -16.83 -15.17 -12.99
N ASP A 430 -16.53 -16.26 -12.28
CA ASP A 430 -15.47 -16.28 -11.26
C ASP A 430 -14.08 -16.15 -11.91
N SER A 431 -13.85 -16.85 -13.03
CA SER A 431 -12.59 -16.74 -13.79
C SER A 431 -12.38 -15.30 -14.28
N ALA A 432 -13.40 -14.70 -14.90
CA ALA A 432 -13.36 -13.30 -15.32
C ALA A 432 -13.14 -12.33 -14.16
N TYR A 433 -13.70 -12.60 -12.97
CA TYR A 433 -13.44 -11.82 -11.77
C TYR A 433 -11.97 -11.84 -11.39
N TYR A 434 -11.33 -13.00 -11.31
CA TYR A 434 -9.91 -13.10 -10.98
C TYR A 434 -9.01 -12.48 -12.07
N LEU A 435 -9.34 -12.60 -13.35
CA LEU A 435 -8.63 -11.90 -14.43
C LEU A 435 -8.74 -10.38 -14.32
N TYR A 436 -9.94 -9.87 -14.02
CA TYR A 436 -10.15 -8.44 -13.79
C TYR A 436 -9.36 -7.96 -12.57
N GLN A 437 -9.36 -8.69 -11.45
CA GLN A 437 -8.56 -8.34 -10.28
C GLN A 437 -7.05 -8.34 -10.58
N ALA A 438 -6.55 -9.30 -11.36
CA ALA A 438 -5.14 -9.36 -11.77
C ALA A 438 -4.73 -8.21 -12.71
N LEU A 439 -5.64 -7.76 -13.59
CA LEU A 439 -5.45 -6.53 -14.39
C LEU A 439 -5.42 -5.28 -13.52
N ARG A 440 -6.36 -5.14 -12.56
CA ARG A 440 -6.39 -3.98 -11.65
C ARG A 440 -5.15 -3.96 -10.76
N SER A 441 -4.72 -5.09 -10.21
CA SER A 441 -3.49 -5.20 -9.40
C SER A 441 -2.19 -4.95 -10.17
N GLY A 442 -2.24 -4.75 -11.49
CA GLY A 442 -1.10 -4.30 -12.29
C GLY A 442 -0.28 -5.40 -12.94
N SER A 443 -0.79 -6.63 -13.02
CA SER A 443 -0.09 -7.74 -13.68
C SER A 443 0.11 -7.47 -15.19
N ALA A 444 1.34 -7.10 -15.57
CA ALA A 444 1.73 -6.93 -16.96
C ALA A 444 1.59 -8.24 -17.74
N ASP A 445 1.94 -9.38 -17.11
CA ASP A 445 1.76 -10.72 -17.70
C ASP A 445 0.31 -10.96 -18.14
N VAL A 446 -0.68 -10.58 -17.31
CA VAL A 446 -2.10 -10.73 -17.64
C VAL A 446 -2.55 -9.74 -18.71
N LEU A 447 -2.05 -8.51 -18.69
CA LEU A 447 -2.32 -7.51 -19.73
C LEU A 447 -1.83 -8.02 -21.11
N ASP A 448 -0.57 -8.43 -21.19
CA ASP A 448 0.06 -8.90 -22.43
C ASP A 448 -0.62 -10.17 -22.92
N LEU A 449 -0.92 -11.11 -22.02
CA LEU A 449 -1.57 -12.37 -22.35
C LEU A 449 -3.02 -12.22 -22.84
N LEU A 450 -3.81 -11.33 -22.24
CA LEU A 450 -5.16 -11.00 -22.72
C LEU A 450 -5.14 -10.16 -24.00
N SER A 451 -4.03 -9.45 -24.27
CA SER A 451 -3.83 -8.71 -25.52
C SER A 451 -3.43 -9.63 -26.68
N ASP A 452 -2.40 -10.45 -26.48
CA ASP A 452 -1.78 -11.27 -27.53
C ASP A 452 -2.44 -12.64 -27.71
N ARG A 453 -3.01 -13.23 -26.64
CA ARG A 453 -3.54 -14.61 -26.64
C ARG A 453 -4.91 -14.74 -25.95
N PRO A 454 -5.89 -13.86 -26.19
CA PRO A 454 -7.21 -13.93 -25.55
C PRO A 454 -7.94 -15.27 -25.77
N THR A 455 -7.62 -15.98 -26.85
CA THR A 455 -8.18 -17.30 -27.18
C THR A 455 -7.76 -18.43 -26.25
N MET A 456 -6.84 -18.22 -25.30
CA MET A 456 -6.48 -19.26 -24.33
C MET A 456 -7.53 -19.47 -23.24
N PHE A 457 -8.38 -18.46 -22.97
CA PHE A 457 -9.56 -18.63 -22.13
C PHE A 457 -10.75 -19.13 -22.96
N THR A 458 -11.80 -19.64 -22.32
CA THR A 458 -13.05 -19.98 -23.01
C THR A 458 -13.75 -18.73 -23.55
N GLY A 459 -14.63 -18.94 -24.55
CA GLY A 459 -15.51 -17.87 -25.05
C GLY A 459 -16.55 -17.41 -24.02
N GLU A 460 -16.81 -18.19 -22.97
CA GLU A 460 -17.68 -17.82 -21.87
C GLU A 460 -16.96 -16.84 -20.93
N THR A 461 -15.75 -17.19 -20.49
CA THR A 461 -14.92 -16.32 -19.63
C THR A 461 -14.59 -14.99 -20.31
N ARG A 462 -14.31 -15.00 -21.62
CA ARG A 462 -14.14 -13.75 -22.39
C ARG A 462 -15.40 -12.86 -22.39
N ARG A 463 -16.60 -13.43 -22.49
CA ARG A 463 -17.86 -12.67 -22.41
C ARG A 463 -18.13 -12.14 -21.01
N ALA A 464 -17.82 -12.93 -19.98
CA ALA A 464 -17.88 -12.49 -18.59
C ALA A 464 -16.91 -11.31 -18.34
N LEU A 465 -15.67 -11.37 -18.85
CA LEU A 465 -14.72 -10.26 -18.72
C LEU A 465 -15.16 -9.01 -19.50
N GLN A 466 -15.69 -9.14 -20.73
CA GLN A 466 -16.32 -8.00 -21.44
C GLN A 466 -17.48 -7.40 -20.64
N THR A 467 -18.26 -8.22 -19.94
CA THR A 467 -19.36 -7.77 -19.06
C THR A 467 -18.84 -6.99 -17.87
N MET A 468 -17.75 -7.43 -17.24
CA MET A 468 -17.09 -6.71 -16.15
C MET A 468 -16.48 -5.38 -16.62
N LEU A 469 -15.77 -5.37 -17.75
CA LEU A 469 -15.23 -4.14 -18.34
C LEU A 469 -16.34 -3.13 -18.67
N LYS A 470 -17.52 -3.62 -19.06
CA LYS A 470 -18.69 -2.78 -19.34
C LYS A 470 -19.39 -2.27 -18.07
N LYS A 471 -19.47 -3.09 -17.03
CA LYS A 471 -20.03 -2.71 -15.72
C LYS A 471 -19.22 -1.60 -15.05
N ASN A 472 -17.90 -1.55 -15.29
CA ASN A 472 -16.98 -0.54 -14.76
C ASN A 472 -16.63 0.55 -15.81
N ASP A 473 -17.50 0.78 -16.79
CA ASP A 473 -17.41 1.80 -17.85
C ASP A 473 -16.16 1.83 -18.75
N PHE A 474 -15.22 0.89 -18.60
CA PHE A 474 -14.05 0.74 -19.48
C PHE A 474 -14.39 0.31 -20.92
N TYR A 475 -15.52 -0.37 -21.13
CA TYR A 475 -15.90 -0.93 -22.44
C TYR A 475 -17.38 -0.75 -22.78
N GLN A 476 -17.71 -0.17 -23.94
CA GLN A 476 -19.10 0.10 -24.34
C GLN A 476 -19.63 -0.78 -25.50
N GLY A 477 -18.80 -1.68 -26.04
CA GLY A 477 -19.16 -2.53 -27.19
C GLY A 477 -20.08 -3.72 -26.88
N SER A 478 -20.13 -4.67 -27.80
CA SER A 478 -20.87 -5.93 -27.69
C SER A 478 -20.21 -6.93 -26.75
N ILE A 479 -21.02 -7.80 -26.14
CA ILE A 479 -20.56 -8.93 -25.32
C ILE A 479 -20.66 -10.18 -26.20
N ASP A 480 -19.62 -10.42 -26.98
CA ASP A 480 -19.52 -11.45 -28.02
C ASP A 480 -18.40 -12.47 -27.73
N GLY A 481 -17.44 -12.11 -26.89
CA GLY A 481 -16.25 -12.89 -26.60
C GLY A 481 -15.14 -12.70 -27.64
N ASP A 482 -15.22 -11.70 -28.51
CA ASP A 482 -14.15 -11.32 -29.43
C ASP A 482 -13.37 -10.13 -28.86
N PHE A 483 -12.07 -10.29 -28.63
CA PHE A 483 -11.22 -9.26 -28.02
C PHE A 483 -10.63 -8.34 -29.10
N GLY A 484 -11.53 -7.77 -29.90
CA GLY A 484 -11.20 -6.77 -30.91
C GLY A 484 -10.77 -5.43 -30.30
N PRO A 485 -10.44 -4.42 -31.13
CA PRO A 485 -9.83 -3.17 -30.68
C PRO A 485 -10.61 -2.41 -29.59
N GLY A 486 -11.93 -2.56 -29.53
CA GLY A 486 -12.75 -1.97 -28.47
C GLY A 486 -12.50 -2.62 -27.10
N THR A 487 -12.46 -3.94 -27.03
CA THR A 487 -12.18 -4.67 -25.79
C THR A 487 -10.73 -4.51 -25.36
N GLN A 488 -9.78 -4.49 -26.30
CA GLN A 488 -8.36 -4.24 -26.01
C GLN A 488 -8.12 -2.89 -25.33
N ARG A 489 -8.76 -1.81 -25.82
CA ARG A 489 -8.74 -0.52 -25.13
C ARG A 489 -9.41 -0.58 -23.75
N GLY A 490 -10.49 -1.35 -23.61
CA GLY A 490 -11.13 -1.58 -22.31
C GLY A 490 -10.21 -2.27 -21.30
N ILE A 491 -9.45 -3.29 -21.75
CA ILE A 491 -8.45 -3.99 -20.93
C ILE A 491 -7.32 -3.05 -20.52
N ARG A 492 -6.77 -2.27 -21.46
CA ARG A 492 -5.71 -1.26 -21.20
C ARG A 492 -6.17 -0.19 -20.20
N ARG A 493 -7.41 0.30 -20.35
CA ARG A 493 -8.02 1.25 -19.39
C ARG A 493 -8.29 0.64 -18.02
N ALA A 494 -8.74 -0.61 -17.97
CA ALA A 494 -8.85 -1.34 -16.71
C ALA A 494 -7.48 -1.54 -16.05
N TYR A 495 -6.41 -1.72 -16.82
CA TYR A 495 -5.03 -1.71 -16.32
C TYR A 495 -4.53 -0.31 -15.90
N GLY A 496 -5.23 0.78 -16.23
CA GLY A 496 -4.82 2.15 -15.91
C GLY A 496 -3.93 2.83 -16.96
N ILE A 497 -3.82 2.26 -18.16
CA ILE A 497 -3.22 2.95 -19.31
C ILE A 497 -4.29 3.81 -19.97
N GLU A 498 -4.11 5.13 -19.88
CA GLU A 498 -4.88 6.11 -20.66
C GLU A 498 -4.32 6.24 -22.09
N GLU A 499 -5.19 6.58 -23.04
CA GLU A 499 -4.90 6.69 -24.50
C GLU A 499 -5.40 8.03 -25.06
#